data_AF-A0A9X5X8I0-F1
#
_entry.id   AF-A0A9X5X8I0-F1
#
_cell.length_a   1.000
_cell.length_b   1.000
_cell.length_c   1.000
_cell.angle_alpha   90.00
_cell.angle_beta   90.00
_cell.angle_gamma   90.00
#
_symmetry.space_group_name_H-M   'P 1'
#
loop_
_entity.id
_entity.type
_entity.pdbx_description
1 polymer ?
#
loop_
_entity_poly.entity_id
_entity_poly.type
_entity_poly.pdbx_seq_one_letter_code
_entity_poly.pdbx_strand_id
1 'polypeptide(L)' 'SDLWAAEIKALVFGAIAAIVASYKGLNAKGGPKGVGDAVNQSVVITFMLLFVTNFVMTAVYFQVVPQRG' A
#
# COMPACT_ATOMS: atom_id res chain seq x y z
N SER A 1 20.83 -5.60 -9.82
CA SER A 1 19.45 -6.13 -9.99
C SER A 1 18.58 -5.81 -8.79
N ASP A 2 19.14 -5.80 -7.56
CA ASP A 2 18.40 -5.56 -6.31
C ASP A 2 17.79 -4.16 -6.19
N LEU A 3 18.47 -3.13 -6.73
CA LEU A 3 17.99 -1.74 -6.70
C LEU A 3 16.71 -1.54 -7.53
N TRP A 4 16.66 -2.14 -8.73
CA TRP A 4 15.48 -2.08 -9.61
C TRP A 4 14.29 -2.84 -9.02
N ALA A 5 14.54 -3.97 -8.34
CA ALA A 5 13.50 -4.70 -7.62
C ALA A 5 12.94 -3.86 -6.45
N ALA A 6 13.80 -3.11 -5.75
CA ALA A 6 13.40 -2.21 -4.68
C ALA A 6 12.62 -0.99 -5.19
N GLU A 7 12.99 -0.40 -6.32
CA GLU A 7 12.26 0.72 -6.93
C GLU A 7 10.85 0.31 -7.39
N ILE A 8 10.70 -0.82 -8.07
CA ILE A 8 9.39 -1.35 -8.48
C ILE A 8 8.52 -1.62 -7.24
N LYS A 9 9.12 -2.17 -6.18
CA LYS A 9 8.46 -2.41 -4.89
C LYS A 9 7.94 -1.11 -4.26
N ALA A 10 8.78 -0.07 -4.21
CA ALA A 10 8.40 1.24 -3.69
C ALA A 10 7.28 1.90 -4.53
N LEU A 11 7.35 1.78 -5.86
CA LEU A 11 6.33 2.29 -6.78
C LEU A 11 4.96 1.65 -6.55
N VAL A 12 4.91 0.33 -6.39
CA VAL A 12 3.66 -0.41 -6.12
C VAL A 12 3.06 -0.01 -4.78
N PHE A 13 3.88 0.12 -3.73
CA PHE A 13 3.39 0.58 -2.42
C PHE A 13 2.85 2.02 -2.49
N GLY A 14 3.56 2.92 -3.17
CA GLY A 14 3.13 4.29 -3.37
C GLY A 14 1.83 4.40 -4.17
N ALA A 15 1.68 3.59 -5.23
CA ALA A 15 0.49 3.56 -6.05
C ALA A 15 -0.74 3.07 -5.28
N ILE A 16 -0.61 2.01 -4.49
CA ILE A 16 -1.70 1.48 -3.65
C ILE A 16 -2.11 2.52 -2.61
N ALA A 17 -1.14 3.14 -1.92
CA ALA A 17 -1.43 4.18 -0.93
C ALA A 17 -2.14 5.38 -1.56
N ALA A 18 -1.69 5.84 -2.73
CA ALA A 18 -2.31 6.95 -3.44
C ALA A 18 -3.76 6.63 -3.84
N ILE A 19 -4.02 5.44 -4.41
CA ILE A 19 -5.36 5.02 -4.83
C ILE A 19 -6.31 4.94 -3.63
N VAL A 20 -5.88 4.32 -2.53
CA VAL A 20 -6.71 4.18 -1.32
C VAL A 20 -7.00 5.54 -0.70
N ALA A 21 -5.98 6.40 -0.62
CA ALA A 21 -6.13 7.76 -0.09
C ALA A 21 -7.08 8.61 -0.93
N SER A 22 -6.93 8.60 -2.26
CA SER A 22 -7.81 9.33 -3.17
C SER A 22 -9.24 8.79 -3.14
N TYR A 23 -9.41 7.47 -3.11
CA TYR A 23 -10.74 6.85 -3.07
C TYR A 23 -11.50 7.19 -1.79
N LYS A 24 -10.84 7.06 -0.63
CA LYS A 24 -11.47 7.36 0.67
C LYS A 24 -11.69 8.87 0.86
N GLY A 25 -10.80 9.70 0.33
CA GLY A 25 -10.92 11.16 0.36
C GLY A 25 -12.07 11.68 -0.50
N LEU A 26 -12.23 11.15 -1.72
CA LEU A 26 -13.34 11.53 -2.63
C LEU A 26 -14.72 11.08 -2.10
N ASN A 27 -14.76 9.97 -1.37
CA ASN A 27 -16.01 9.42 -0.84
C ASN A 27 -16.32 9.88 0.60
N ALA A 28 -15.57 10.86 1.13
CA ALA A 28 -15.81 11.42 2.45
C ALA A 28 -17.14 12.19 2.48
N LYS A 29 -17.95 11.95 3.51
CA LYS A 29 -19.27 12.59 3.71
C LYS A 29 -19.36 13.12 5.13
N GLY A 30 -20.13 14.21 5.36
CA GLY A 30 -20.42 14.71 6.71
C GLY A 30 -19.60 15.92 7.17
N GLY A 31 -19.18 16.80 6.25
CA GLY A 31 -18.49 18.04 6.60
C GLY A 31 -17.11 17.82 7.25
N PRO A 32 -16.56 18.83 7.96
CA PRO A 32 -15.19 18.78 8.49
C PRO A 32 -14.92 17.59 9.44
N LYS A 33 -15.93 17.18 10.21
CA LYS A 33 -15.83 16.04 11.13
C LYS A 33 -15.79 14.71 10.38
N GLY A 34 -16.63 14.55 9.36
CA GLY A 34 -16.63 13.36 8.51
C GLY A 34 -15.38 13.19 7.65
N VAL A 35 -14.70 14.30 7.29
CA VAL A 35 -13.39 14.25 6.63
C VAL A 35 -12.32 13.67 7.57
N GLY A 36 -12.32 14.05 8.85
CA GLY A 36 -11.42 13.48 9.85
C GLY A 36 -11.59 11.97 10.03
N ASP A 37 -12.84 11.51 10.12
CA ASP A 37 -13.16 10.08 10.22
C ASP A 37 -12.78 9.30 8.95
N ALA A 38 -13.01 9.88 7.77
CA ALA A 38 -12.61 9.29 6.50
C ALA A 38 -11.09 9.15 6.38
N VAL A 39 -10.32 10.14 6.85
CA VAL A 39 -8.84 10.08 6.88
C VAL A 39 -8.38 8.97 7.81
N ASN A 40 -8.92 8.87 9.02
CA ASN A 40 -8.52 7.82 9.96
C ASN A 40 -8.81 6.42 9.40
N GLN A 41 -9.98 6.22 8.80
CA GLN A 41 -10.29 4.96 8.12
C GLN A 41 -9.38 4.69 6.91
N SER A 42 -9.03 5.74 6.15
CA SER A 42 -8.13 5.62 4.99
C SER A 42 -6.75 5.10 5.41
N VAL A 43 -6.20 5.65 6.48
CA VAL A 43 -4.88 5.26 7.00
C VAL A 43 -4.88 3.81 7.44
N VAL A 44 -5.90 3.38 8.20
CA VAL A 44 -6.00 1.99 8.68
C VAL A 44 -6.12 1.00 7.50
N ILE A 45 -6.94 1.31 6.50
CA ILE A 45 -7.11 0.45 5.31
C ILE A 45 -5.82 0.40 4.50
N THR A 46 -5.18 1.54 4.28
CA THR A 46 -3.90 1.62 3.55
C THR A 46 -2.83 0.81 4.26
N PHE A 47 -2.75 0.90 5.58
CA PHE A 47 -1.77 0.17 6.37
C PHE A 47 -1.96 -1.36 6.25
N MET A 48 -3.21 -1.85 6.35
CA MET A 48 -3.50 -3.28 6.14
C MET A 48 -3.15 -3.73 4.72
N LEU A 49 -3.47 -2.93 3.70
CA LEU A 49 -3.13 -3.22 2.30
C LEU A 49 -1.63 -3.27 2.06
N LEU A 50 -0.88 -2.33 2.63
CA LEU A 50 0.59 -2.31 2.54
C LEU A 50 1.19 -3.51 3.25
N PHE A 51 0.66 -3.92 4.39
CA PHE A 51 1.12 -5.11 5.11
C PHE A 51 0.94 -6.38 4.26
N VAL A 52 -0.25 -6.59 3.69
CA VAL A 52 -0.53 -7.74 2.80
C VAL A 52 0.33 -7.68 1.54
N THR A 53 0.45 -6.51 0.91
CA THR A 53 1.29 -6.34 -0.28
C THR A 53 2.75 -6.64 0.03
N ASN A 54 3.24 -6.21 1.20
CA ASN A 54 4.61 -6.49 1.63
C ASN A 54 4.85 -7.98 1.83
N PHE A 55 3.90 -8.69 2.44
CA PHE A 55 3.96 -10.13 2.60
C PHE A 55 3.97 -10.86 1.24
N VAL A 56 3.02 -10.54 0.35
CA VAL A 56 2.94 -11.14 -1.00
C VAL A 56 4.22 -10.87 -1.78
N MET A 57 4.71 -9.64 -1.75
CA MET A 57 5.90 -9.25 -2.51
C MET A 57 7.17 -9.89 -1.96
N THR A 58 7.23 -10.15 -0.65
CA THR A 58 8.33 -10.91 -0.03
C THR A 58 8.24 -12.40 -0.36
N ALA A 59 7.04 -12.99 -0.39
CA ALA A 59 6.82 -14.36 -0.83
C ALA A 59 7.19 -14.56 -2.31
N VAL A 60 6.79 -13.63 -3.19
CA VAL A 60 7.17 -13.63 -4.61
C VAL A 60 8.67 -13.43 -4.78
N TYR A 61 9.29 -12.53 -3.98
CA TYR A 61 10.73 -12.35 -3.99
C TYR A 61 11.48 -13.64 -3.65
N PHE A 62 11.04 -14.40 -2.65
CA PHE A 62 11.61 -15.71 -2.32
C PHE A 62 11.35 -16.79 -3.39
N GLN A 63 10.26 -16.70 -4.16
CA GLN A 63 10.00 -17.61 -5.27
C GLN A 63 10.79 -17.27 -6.55
N VAL A 64 11.05 -15.99 -6.80
CA VAL A 64 11.74 -15.50 -8.01
C VAL A 64 13.26 -15.45 -7.83
N VAL A 65 13.74 -15.13 -6.63
CA VAL A 65 15.14 -15.28 -6.24
C VAL A 65 15.25 -16.63 -5.53
N PRO A 66 15.49 -17.75 -6.25
CA PRO A 66 15.76 -19.01 -5.58
C PRO A 66 16.96 -18.76 -4.66
N GLN A 67 16.84 -19.14 -3.39
CA GLN A 67 18.01 -19.27 -2.55
C GLN A 67 18.92 -20.30 -3.22
N ARG A 68 19.89 -19.84 -4.02
CA ARG A 68 21.15 -20.56 -4.14
C ARG A 68 21.66 -20.63 -2.71
N GLY A 69 21.63 -21.84 -2.16
CA GLY A 69 22.15 -22.15 -0.83
C GLY A 69 23.58 -21.64 -0.64
#